data_AF-A0A6P5RUJ9-F1
#
_entry.id   AF-A0A6P5RUJ9-F1
#
_cell.length_a   1.000
_cell.length_b   1.000
_cell.length_c   1.000
_cell.angle_alpha   90.00
_cell.angle_beta   90.00
_cell.angle_gamma   90.00
#
_symmetry.space_group_name_H-M   'P 1'
#
loop_
_entity.id
_entity.type
_entity.pdbx_description
1 polymer ?
#
loop_
_entity_poly.entity_id
_entity_poly.type
_entity_poly.pdbx_seq_one_letter_code
_entity_poly.pdbx_strand_id
1 'polypeptide(L)'
;MKLGWNFRTGLNRFLTSWKNASDPSPGEYTYGMDNVLLPQLVIAKGSKKMFRTGPWNGLWFTGTPGLAATYRSVVKPIFVYNTNELYYSYESFNSSTITRLKLSESGLIQRLVVTEGSTEWAVMYTLQNDECNSYGLCGANGICRISKSPICECLHGFVPKSPDEWGVLIGQVGVSGRHH
;
A
#
# COMPACT_ATOMS: atom_id res chain seq x y z
N MET A 1 13.25 -12.69 2.60
CA MET A 1 11.96 -13.37 2.92
C MET A 1 10.98 -13.13 1.77
N LYS A 2 10.15 -14.11 1.40
CA LYS A 2 9.14 -13.97 0.34
C LYS A 2 7.80 -13.55 0.94
N LEU A 3 7.20 -12.48 0.43
CA LEU A 3 5.86 -12.01 0.75
C LEU A 3 4.93 -12.32 -0.43
N GLY A 4 4.08 -13.33 -0.27
CA GLY A 4 3.17 -13.81 -1.31
C GLY A 4 3.02 -15.32 -1.34
N TRP A 5 2.58 -15.82 -2.48
CA TRP A 5 2.11 -17.19 -2.70
C TRP A 5 3.20 -18.10 -3.23
N ASN A 6 3.24 -19.30 -2.67
CA ASN A 6 3.76 -20.48 -3.35
C ASN A 6 2.57 -21.31 -3.86
N PHE A 7 2.39 -21.34 -5.18
CA PHE A 7 1.24 -22.01 -5.79
C PHE A 7 1.35 -23.54 -5.75
N ARG A 8 2.57 -24.08 -5.63
CA ARG A 8 2.78 -25.54 -5.52
C ARG A 8 2.30 -26.08 -4.18
N THR A 9 2.52 -25.33 -3.09
CA THR A 9 2.14 -25.76 -1.74
C THR A 9 0.85 -25.12 -1.23
N GLY A 10 0.32 -24.12 -1.93
CA GLY A 10 -0.80 -23.30 -1.49
C GLY A 10 -0.45 -22.32 -0.36
N LEU A 11 0.82 -22.21 0.04
CA LEU A 11 1.24 -21.36 1.15
C LEU A 11 1.26 -19.88 0.75
N ASN A 12 0.44 -19.07 1.41
CA ASN A 12 0.51 -17.61 1.35
C ASN A 12 1.27 -17.05 2.54
N ARG A 13 2.33 -16.28 2.27
CA ARG A 13 3.11 -15.55 3.29
C ARG A 13 2.72 -14.08 3.26
N PHE A 14 2.22 -13.59 4.38
CA PHE A 14 1.84 -12.20 4.60
C PHE A 14 2.32 -11.74 5.98
N LEU A 15 2.31 -10.43 6.22
CA LEU A 15 2.56 -9.86 7.54
C LEU A 15 1.23 -9.72 8.28
N THR A 16 1.26 -9.97 9.58
CA THR A 16 0.17 -9.63 10.50
C THR A 16 0.71 -8.63 11.52
N SER A 17 -0.05 -7.59 11.83
CA SER A 17 0.35 -6.63 12.84
C SER A 17 0.38 -7.30 14.22
N TRP A 18 1.11 -6.70 15.15
CA TRP A 18 0.89 -6.99 16.56
C TRP A 18 -0.44 -6.41 17.00
N LYS A 19 -0.99 -6.93 18.10
CA LYS A 19 -2.20 -6.42 18.71
C LYS A 19 -1.98 -5.02 19.28
N ASN A 20 -0.83 -4.79 19.92
CA ASN A 20 -0.37 -3.47 20.34
C ASN A 20 1.16 -3.49 20.58
N ALA A 21 1.72 -2.38 21.05
CA ALA A 21 3.16 -2.23 21.26
C ALA A 21 3.77 -3.24 22.27
N SER A 22 2.98 -3.74 23.22
CA SER A 22 3.44 -4.66 24.28
C SER A 22 2.96 -6.10 24.09
N ASP A 23 1.97 -6.34 23.22
CA ASP A 23 1.36 -7.65 22.97
C ASP A 23 1.63 -8.12 21.53
N PRO A 24 2.55 -9.08 21.33
CA PRO A 24 2.92 -9.59 20.01
C PRO A 24 1.91 -10.57 19.41
N SER A 25 0.79 -10.85 20.09
CA SER A 25 -0.28 -11.66 19.51
C SER A 25 -0.84 -11.02 18.23
N PRO A 26 -1.47 -11.82 17.34
CA PRO A 26 -2.01 -11.32 16.08
C PRO A 26 -3.00 -10.16 16.29
N GLY A 27 -2.74 -9.03 15.63
CA GLY A 27 -3.61 -7.87 15.59
C GLY A 27 -4.60 -7.90 14.42
N GLU A 28 -5.25 -6.76 14.16
CA GLU A 28 -6.36 -6.66 13.21
C GLU A 28 -5.92 -6.46 11.75
N TYR A 29 -4.66 -6.07 11.52
CA TYR A 29 -4.18 -5.69 10.20
C TYR A 29 -3.29 -6.77 9.58
N THR A 30 -3.47 -6.99 8.28
CA THR A 30 -2.59 -7.84 7.47
C THR A 30 -2.03 -7.07 6.28
N TYR A 31 -0.84 -7.44 5.84
CA TYR A 31 -0.20 -6.91 4.63
C TYR A 31 0.32 -8.05 3.77
N GLY A 32 -0.26 -8.24 2.59
CA GLY A 32 0.02 -9.41 1.76
C GLY A 32 -0.30 -9.21 0.29
N MET A 33 0.05 -10.23 -0.51
CA MET A 33 -0.19 -10.23 -1.95
C MET A 33 -1.66 -10.53 -2.25
N ASP A 34 -2.34 -9.56 -2.86
CA ASP A 34 -3.63 -9.71 -3.51
C ASP A 34 -3.42 -10.04 -4.99
N ASN A 35 -3.94 -11.19 -5.42
CA ASN A 35 -3.78 -11.72 -6.78
C ASN A 35 -5.08 -11.60 -7.61
N VAL A 36 -5.98 -10.67 -7.28
CA VAL A 36 -7.17 -10.42 -8.09
C VAL A 36 -6.82 -9.54 -9.29
N LEU A 37 -6.97 -10.08 -10.51
CA LEU A 37 -6.63 -9.47 -11.80
C LEU A 37 -5.13 -9.20 -12.01
N LEU A 38 -4.57 -8.25 -11.27
CA LEU A 38 -3.15 -7.90 -11.31
C LEU A 38 -2.58 -7.94 -9.89
N PRO A 39 -1.45 -8.63 -9.67
CA PRO A 39 -0.83 -8.70 -8.37
C PRO A 39 -0.50 -7.33 -7.79
N GLN A 40 -0.92 -7.11 -6.55
CA GLN A 40 -0.63 -5.91 -5.77
C GLN A 40 -0.47 -6.27 -4.29
N LEU A 41 0.25 -5.46 -3.52
CA LEU A 41 0.27 -5.59 -2.08
C LEU A 41 -0.85 -4.74 -1.47
N VAL A 42 -1.57 -5.29 -0.51
CA VAL A 42 -2.69 -4.61 0.14
C VAL A 42 -2.54 -4.67 1.65
N ILE A 43 -2.97 -3.60 2.33
CA ILE A 43 -3.30 -3.68 3.75
C ILE A 43 -4.79 -3.95 3.87
N ALA A 44 -5.15 -4.93 4.68
CA ALA A 44 -6.53 -5.23 5.04
C ALA A 44 -6.72 -5.18 6.55
N LYS A 45 -7.91 -4.75 6.98
CA LYS A 45 -8.44 -4.92 8.34
C LYS A 45 -9.59 -5.92 8.25
N GLY A 46 -9.36 -7.16 8.66
CA GLY A 46 -10.27 -8.27 8.35
C GLY A 46 -10.46 -8.41 6.82
N SER A 47 -11.70 -8.34 6.35
CA SER A 47 -12.04 -8.39 4.91
C SER A 47 -11.97 -7.04 4.20
N LYS A 48 -11.82 -5.93 4.93
CA LYS A 48 -11.83 -4.57 4.36
C LYS A 48 -10.44 -4.17 3.91
N LYS A 49 -10.27 -3.86 2.62
CA LYS A 49 -9.04 -3.26 2.09
C LYS A 49 -8.93 -1.81 2.57
N MET A 50 -7.79 -1.47 3.16
CA MET A 50 -7.50 -0.15 3.72
C MET A 50 -6.53 0.64 2.84
N PHE A 51 -5.61 -0.05 2.17
CA PHE A 51 -4.61 0.54 1.29
C PHE A 51 -4.21 -0.47 0.20
N ARG A 52 -3.80 0.03 -0.97
CA ARG A 52 -3.16 -0.77 -2.02
C ARG A 52 -1.88 -0.10 -2.50
N THR A 53 -0.82 -0.89 -2.70
CA THR A 53 0.41 -0.40 -3.34
C THR A 53 0.26 -0.26 -4.84
N GLY A 54 -0.85 -0.67 -5.43
CA GLY A 54 -1.01 -0.77 -6.89
C GLY A 54 -0.19 -1.91 -7.51
N PRO A 55 -0.34 -2.14 -8.81
CA PRO A 55 0.36 -3.20 -9.53
C PRO A 55 1.86 -2.94 -9.65
N TRP A 56 2.62 -4.01 -9.88
CA TRP A 56 4.03 -3.96 -10.21
C TRP A 56 4.23 -3.48 -11.66
N ASN A 57 5.08 -2.47 -11.88
CA ASN A 57 5.35 -1.93 -13.23
C ASN A 57 6.67 -2.41 -13.85
N GLY A 58 7.33 -3.41 -13.27
CA GLY A 58 8.66 -3.86 -13.67
C GLY A 58 9.79 -3.29 -12.80
N LEU A 59 9.55 -2.18 -12.12
CA LEU A 59 10.58 -1.47 -11.34
C LEU A 59 10.13 -1.15 -9.90
N TRP A 60 8.86 -0.80 -9.68
CA TRP A 60 8.25 -0.56 -8.36
C TRP A 60 6.72 -0.76 -8.41
N PHE A 61 6.08 -0.72 -7.24
CA PHE A 61 4.61 -0.71 -7.13
C PHE A 61 4.06 0.72 -7.28
N THR A 62 3.06 0.91 -8.14
CA THR A 62 2.67 2.24 -8.64
C THR A 62 1.94 3.17 -7.65
N GLY A 63 1.46 2.65 -6.53
CA GLY A 63 0.57 3.33 -5.58
C GLY A 63 1.24 4.35 -4.67
N THR A 64 2.58 4.45 -4.68
CA THR A 64 3.33 5.45 -3.91
C THR A 64 4.49 6.01 -4.75
N PRO A 65 4.20 6.75 -5.84
CA PRO A 65 5.23 7.18 -6.79
C PRO A 65 6.23 8.16 -6.15
N GLY A 66 5.81 8.98 -5.18
CA GLY A 66 6.71 9.91 -4.46
C GLY A 66 7.82 9.22 -3.67
N LEU A 67 7.66 7.93 -3.35
CA LEU A 67 8.67 7.14 -2.64
C LEU A 67 9.59 6.35 -3.60
N ALA A 68 9.35 6.41 -4.92
CA ALA A 68 10.07 5.63 -5.95
C ALA A 68 11.60 5.72 -5.87
N ALA A 69 12.13 6.91 -5.59
CA ALA A 69 13.57 7.14 -5.41
C ALA A 69 14.07 6.57 -4.07
N THR A 70 13.33 6.83 -2.99
CA THR A 70 13.66 6.38 -1.62
C THR A 70 13.67 4.86 -1.49
N TYR A 71 12.79 4.14 -2.18
CA TYR A 71 12.86 2.66 -2.21
C TYR A 71 14.21 2.17 -2.72
N ARG A 72 14.66 2.76 -3.82
CA ARG A 72 15.83 2.28 -4.56
C ARG A 72 17.15 2.60 -3.89
N SER A 73 17.19 3.63 -3.04
CA SER A 73 18.39 3.95 -2.29
C SER A 73 18.68 2.96 -1.17
N VAL A 74 17.69 2.15 -0.74
CA VAL A 74 17.84 1.24 0.40
C VAL A 74 17.59 -0.22 0.08
N VAL A 75 16.74 -0.53 -0.91
CA VAL A 75 16.47 -1.91 -1.31
C VAL A 75 16.51 -2.12 -2.81
N LYS A 76 16.96 -3.31 -3.22
CA LYS A 76 16.79 -3.85 -4.56
C LYS A 76 15.55 -4.75 -4.56
N PRO A 77 14.42 -4.31 -5.17
CA PRO A 77 13.19 -5.08 -5.16
C PRO A 77 13.29 -6.29 -6.08
N ILE A 78 12.74 -7.42 -5.63
CA ILE A 78 12.63 -8.65 -6.38
C ILE A 78 11.15 -8.99 -6.44
N PHE A 79 10.59 -9.01 -7.65
CA PHE A 79 9.21 -9.41 -7.89
C PHE A 79 9.20 -10.61 -8.82
N VAL A 80 8.57 -11.69 -8.39
CA VAL A 80 8.44 -12.93 -9.17
C VAL A 80 6.98 -13.23 -9.36
N TYR A 81 6.58 -13.48 -10.61
CA TYR A 81 5.25 -13.97 -10.96
C TYR A 81 5.38 -15.00 -12.08
N ASN A 82 5.19 -16.28 -11.74
CA ASN A 82 5.21 -17.39 -12.68
C ASN A 82 4.24 -18.50 -12.23
N THR A 83 4.28 -19.65 -12.90
CA THR A 83 3.41 -20.81 -12.63
C THR A 83 3.61 -21.44 -11.25
N ASN A 84 4.75 -21.20 -10.59
CA ASN A 84 5.10 -21.82 -9.33
C ASN A 84 4.87 -20.88 -8.14
N GLU A 85 5.17 -19.60 -8.28
CA GLU A 85 5.14 -18.64 -7.19
C GLU A 85 4.79 -17.22 -7.65
N LEU A 86 4.19 -16.46 -6.74
CA LEU A 86 3.93 -15.03 -6.86
C LEU A 86 4.38 -14.35 -5.57
N TYR A 87 5.45 -13.57 -5.60
CA TYR A 87 5.91 -12.90 -4.39
C TYR A 87 6.69 -11.61 -4.65
N TYR A 88 6.72 -10.79 -3.61
CA TYR A 88 7.67 -9.72 -3.42
C TYR A 88 8.76 -10.12 -2.41
N SER A 89 9.99 -9.80 -2.72
CA SER A 89 11.15 -9.88 -1.84
C SER A 89 12.04 -8.66 -2.09
N TYR A 90 13.07 -8.50 -1.29
CA TYR A 90 14.09 -7.49 -1.53
C TYR A 90 15.44 -7.93 -0.99
N GLU A 91 16.48 -7.33 -1.53
CA GLU A 91 17.83 -7.32 -0.96
C GLU A 91 18.15 -5.91 -0.46
N SER A 92 18.99 -5.80 0.56
CA SER A 92 19.55 -4.50 0.93
C SER A 92 20.39 -3.95 -0.23
N PHE A 93 20.33 -2.64 -0.46
CA PHE A 93 21.12 -2.02 -1.53
C PHE A 93 22.63 -2.16 -1.27
N ASN A 94 23.04 -1.94 -0.01
CA ASN A 94 24.40 -2.13 0.50
C ASN A 94 24.42 -3.20 1.61
N SER A 95 25.54 -3.93 1.73
CA SER A 95 25.70 -5.00 2.73
C SER A 95 25.70 -4.50 4.18
N SER A 96 26.08 -3.23 4.41
CA SER A 96 26.07 -2.59 5.74
C SER A 96 24.69 -2.10 6.17
N THR A 97 23.72 -2.00 5.26
CA THR A 97 22.39 -1.48 5.58
C THR A 97 21.46 -2.59 6.05
N ILE A 98 21.11 -2.56 7.33
CA ILE A 98 20.09 -3.45 7.91
C ILE A 98 18.73 -2.77 7.77
N THR A 99 17.79 -3.43 7.08
CA THR A 99 16.45 -2.87 6.85
C THR A 99 15.35 -3.92 6.88
N ARG A 100 14.16 -3.53 7.39
CA ARG A 100 12.97 -4.37 7.41
C ARG A 100 11.69 -3.61 7.10
N LEU A 101 10.70 -4.33 6.58
CA LEU A 101 9.31 -3.87 6.60
C LEU A 101 8.65 -4.31 7.91
N LYS A 102 7.93 -3.40 8.55
CA LYS A 102 7.09 -3.68 9.72
C LYS A 102 5.69 -3.15 9.47
N LEU A 103 4.68 -4.01 9.68
CA LEU A 103 3.29 -3.58 9.78
C LEU A 103 3.01 -3.21 11.24
N SER A 104 2.70 -1.94 11.50
CA SER A 104 2.36 -1.45 12.83
C SER A 104 0.98 -1.94 13.28
N GLU A 105 0.77 -1.88 14.59
CA GLU A 105 -0.52 -2.10 15.26
C GLU A 105 -1.62 -1.14 14.78
N SER A 106 -1.24 0.04 14.26
CA SER A 106 -2.14 1.01 13.65
C SER A 106 -2.42 0.76 12.16
N GLY A 107 -1.87 -0.30 11.57
CA GLY A 107 -2.09 -0.64 10.16
C GLY A 107 -1.23 0.17 9.19
N LEU A 108 -0.12 0.74 9.66
CA LEU A 108 0.86 1.44 8.81
C LEU A 108 1.99 0.48 8.45
N ILE A 109 2.35 0.40 7.17
CA ILE A 109 3.51 -0.37 6.73
C ILE A 109 4.71 0.56 6.57
N GLN A 110 5.74 0.28 7.37
CA GLN A 110 6.91 1.14 7.54
C GLN A 110 8.17 0.40 7.12
N ARG A 111 9.06 1.13 6.44
CA ARG A 111 10.44 0.72 6.23
C ARG A 111 11.28 1.24 7.37
N LEU A 112 11.86 0.31 8.12
CA LEU A 112 12.78 0.61 9.20
C LEU A 112 14.22 0.36 8.72
N VAL A 113 15.14 1.23 9.13
CA VAL A 113 16.58 1.09 8.87
C VAL A 113 17.35 1.24 10.19
N VAL A 114 18.47 0.54 10.28
CA VAL A 114 19.50 0.81 11.30
C VAL A 114 20.67 1.45 10.59
N THR A 115 21.07 2.64 11.05
CA THR A 115 22.26 3.34 10.55
C THR A 115 23.52 2.80 11.25
N GLU A 116 24.66 2.89 10.57
CA GLU A 116 25.94 2.53 11.16
C GLU A 116 26.18 3.28 12.47
N GLY A 117 26.56 2.54 13.52
CA GLY A 117 26.77 3.10 14.87
C GLY A 117 25.50 3.25 15.74
N SER A 118 24.30 2.99 15.20
CA SER A 118 23.06 2.97 15.99
C SER A 118 22.59 1.53 16.26
N THR A 119 21.93 1.33 17.40
CA THR A 119 21.19 0.09 17.71
C THR A 119 19.68 0.26 17.55
N GLU A 120 19.22 1.48 17.26
CA GLU A 120 17.81 1.83 17.17
C GLU A 120 17.29 1.75 15.73
N TRP A 121 16.01 1.40 15.60
CA TRP A 121 15.30 1.38 14.32
C TRP A 121 14.72 2.76 14.03
N ALA A 122 15.20 3.40 12.96
CA ALA A 122 14.61 4.62 12.44
C ALA A 122 13.57 4.30 11.36
N VAL A 123 12.44 5.02 11.37
CA VAL A 123 11.46 4.98 10.27
C VAL A 123 12.00 5.77 9.10
N MET A 124 12.30 5.09 8.00
CA MET A 124 12.74 5.72 6.77
C MET A 124 11.57 6.29 5.96
N TYR A 125 10.50 5.51 5.82
CA TYR A 125 9.24 5.94 5.23
C TYR A 125 8.08 5.06 5.69
N THR A 126 6.88 5.62 5.59
CA THR A 126 5.59 4.92 5.71
C THR A 126 4.95 4.89 4.33
N LEU A 127 4.38 3.76 3.89
CA LEU A 127 3.74 3.70 2.56
C LEU A 127 2.47 4.54 2.49
N GLN A 128 1.68 4.59 3.57
CA GLN A 128 0.52 5.46 3.71
C GLN A 128 0.96 6.84 4.21
N ASN A 129 1.54 7.66 3.33
CA ASN A 129 2.10 8.97 3.69
C ASN A 129 1.23 10.17 3.32
N ASP A 130 0.08 9.95 2.69
CA ASP A 130 -0.91 11.00 2.39
C ASP A 130 -2.36 10.49 2.51
N GLU A 131 -3.32 11.41 2.57
CA GLU A 131 -4.75 11.10 2.70
C GLU A 131 -5.30 10.28 1.52
N CYS A 132 -4.77 10.52 0.31
CA CYS A 132 -5.17 9.82 -0.92
C CYS A 132 -4.77 8.35 -0.96
N ASN A 133 -3.93 7.90 -0.03
CA ASN A 133 -3.57 6.49 0.10
C ASN A 133 -4.72 5.64 0.68
N SER A 134 -5.72 6.25 1.31
CA SER A 134 -6.89 5.53 1.82
C SER A 134 -7.68 4.87 0.68
N TYR A 135 -7.85 3.54 0.76
CA TYR A 135 -8.50 2.79 -0.31
C TYR A 135 -9.95 3.23 -0.52
N GLY A 136 -10.27 3.64 -1.76
CA GLY A 136 -11.63 4.01 -2.15
C GLY A 136 -12.07 5.40 -1.69
N LEU A 137 -11.16 6.28 -1.23
CA LEU A 137 -11.50 7.60 -0.68
C LEU A 137 -12.44 8.44 -1.59
N CYS A 138 -12.14 8.50 -2.89
CA CYS A 138 -12.92 9.30 -3.86
C CYS A 138 -13.97 8.51 -4.64
N GLY A 139 -14.30 7.29 -4.20
CA GLY A 139 -15.27 6.44 -4.89
C GLY A 139 -14.87 6.04 -6.32
N ALA A 140 -15.81 5.42 -7.03
CA ALA A 140 -15.60 4.98 -8.41
C ALA A 140 -15.57 6.17 -9.37
N ASN A 141 -14.56 6.22 -10.24
CA ASN A 141 -14.31 7.29 -11.22
C ASN A 141 -13.98 8.67 -10.61
N GLY A 142 -13.55 8.70 -9.35
CA GLY A 142 -12.94 9.87 -8.72
C GLY A 142 -11.42 9.78 -8.68
N ILE A 143 -10.74 10.92 -8.79
CA ILE A 143 -9.30 11.08 -8.55
C ILE A 143 -9.12 11.83 -7.24
N CYS A 144 -8.17 11.37 -6.42
CA CYS A 144 -7.74 12.09 -5.23
C CYS A 144 -6.55 13.01 -5.54
N ARG A 145 -6.65 14.28 -5.12
CA ARG A 145 -5.59 15.29 -5.23
C ARG A 145 -5.43 16.03 -3.92
N ILE A 146 -4.32 15.76 -3.22
CA ILE A 146 -3.95 16.42 -1.95
C ILE A 146 -3.87 17.95 -2.04
N SER A 147 -3.72 18.52 -3.24
CA SER A 147 -3.62 19.97 -3.46
C SER A 147 -4.95 20.65 -3.77
N LYS A 148 -6.07 19.92 -3.70
CA LYS A 148 -7.41 20.42 -4.03
C LYS A 148 -8.33 20.37 -2.82
N SER A 149 -9.29 21.30 -2.80
CA SER A 149 -10.45 21.28 -1.90
C SER A 149 -11.70 21.49 -2.77
N PRO A 150 -12.61 20.50 -2.87
CA PRO A 150 -12.55 19.18 -2.24
C PRO A 150 -11.37 18.32 -2.74
N ILE A 151 -10.86 17.42 -1.90
CA ILE A 151 -9.71 16.54 -2.21
C ILE A 151 -10.01 15.57 -3.37
N CYS A 152 -11.29 15.30 -3.61
CA CYS A 152 -11.74 14.43 -4.69
C CYS A 152 -12.25 15.26 -5.88
N GLU A 153 -11.83 14.88 -7.07
CA GLU A 153 -12.35 15.39 -8.34
C GLU A 153 -12.95 14.24 -9.16
N CYS A 154 -13.98 14.55 -9.96
CA CYS A 154 -14.50 13.59 -10.93
C CYS A 154 -13.54 13.46 -12.11
N LEU A 155 -13.41 12.25 -12.65
CA LEU A 155 -12.77 12.07 -13.96
C LEU A 155 -13.47 12.91 -15.03
N HIS A 156 -12.71 13.31 -16.05
CA HIS A 156 -13.28 14.01 -17.19
C HIS A 156 -14.41 13.18 -17.84
N GLY A 157 -15.54 13.83 -18.14
CA GLY A 157 -16.74 13.16 -18.64
C GLY A 157 -17.71 12.65 -17.56
N PHE A 158 -17.38 12.82 -16.29
CA PHE A 158 -18.20 12.38 -15.17
C PHE A 158 -18.68 13.54 -14.28
N VAL A 159 -19.77 13.32 -13.54
CA VAL A 159 -20.32 14.27 -12.56
C VAL A 159 -20.69 13.59 -11.24
N PRO A 160 -20.60 14.28 -10.08
CA PRO A 160 -21.00 13.72 -8.80
C PRO A 160 -22.44 13.20 -8.85
N LYS A 161 -22.70 12.01 -8.30
CA LYS A 161 -24.09 11.50 -8.20
C LYS A 161 -24.95 12.35 -7.27
N SER A 162 -24.34 12.96 -6.25
CA SER A 162 -24.99 13.86 -5.31
C SER A 162 -24.18 15.15 -5.20
N PRO A 163 -24.57 16.21 -5.94
CA PRO A 163 -23.87 17.50 -5.91
C PRO A 163 -23.84 18.12 -4.50
N ASP A 164 -24.92 17.96 -3.74
CA ASP A 164 -25.07 18.55 -2.41
C ASP A 164 -24.14 17.88 -1.39
N GLU A 165 -23.93 16.56 -1.47
CA GLU A 165 -22.99 15.83 -0.60
C GLU A 165 -21.53 16.01 -1.02
N TRP A 166 -21.26 16.26 -2.30
CA TRP A 166 -19.91 16.50 -2.82
C TRP A 166 -19.29 17.79 -2.26
N GLY A 167 -20.11 18.80 -1.97
CA GLY A 167 -19.68 20.06 -1.37
C GLY A 167 -19.27 19.96 0.10
N VAL A 168 -19.64 18.88 0.80
CA VAL A 168 -19.51 18.76 2.27
C VAL A 168 -18.31 17.88 2.68
N LEU A 169 -17.18 18.07 2.00
CA LEU A 169 -15.82 17.66 2.41
C LEU A 169 -15.36 16.23 2.12
N ILE A 170 -16.20 15.30 1.66
CA ILE A 170 -15.70 14.01 1.19
C ILE A 170 -16.47 13.57 -0.05
N GLY A 171 -15.84 13.68 -1.22
CA GLY A 171 -16.35 13.18 -2.50
C GLY A 171 -16.39 11.64 -2.56
N GLN A 172 -16.98 11.01 -1.54
CA GLN A 172 -17.18 9.57 -1.43
C GLN A 172 -18.35 9.08 -2.29
N VAL A 173 -19.18 9.99 -2.79
CA VAL A 173 -20.36 9.64 -3.56
C VAL A 173 -19.92 9.29 -4.98
N GLY A 174 -20.06 8.00 -5.33
CA GLY A 174 -19.65 7.48 -6.62
C GLY A 174 -20.15 8.32 -7.79
N VAL A 175 -19.49 8.22 -8.93
CA VAL A 175 -19.68 9.17 -10.03
C VAL A 175 -20.53 8.54 -11.15
N SER A 176 -21.35 9.33 -11.85
CA SER A 176 -22.15 8.88 -13.00
C SER A 176 -21.62 9.46 -14.31
N GLY A 177 -21.70 8.67 -15.40
CA GLY A 177 -21.30 9.14 -16.72
C GLY A 177 -22.30 10.16 -17.25
N ARG A 178 -21.84 11.19 -17.97
CA ARG A 178 -22.75 12.08 -18.70
C ARG A 178 -23.43 11.28 -19.81
N HIS A 179 -24.75 11.14 -19.72
CA HIS A 179 -25.54 10.79 -20.89
C HIS A 179 -25.57 12.03 -21.80
N HIS A 180 -24.99 11.89 -23.00
CA HIS A 180 -25.22 12.80 -24.12
C HIS A 180 -26.53 12.43 -24.81
#